data_AF-N1S9K8-F1
#
_entry.id   AF-N1S9K8-F1
#
_cell.length_a   1.000
_cell.length_b   1.000
_cell.length_c   1.000
_cell.angle_alpha   90.00
_cell.angle_beta   90.00
_cell.angle_gamma   90.00
#
_symmetry.space_group_name_H-M   'P 1'
#
loop_
_entity.id
_entity.type
_entity.pdbx_description
1 polymer ?
#
loop_
_entity_poly.entity_id
_entity_poly.type
_entity_poly.pdbx_seq_one_letter_code
_entity_poly.pdbx_strand_id
1 'polypeptide(L)'
;GWEGINALQKLHHLAVWIGSSPIHSDNWREAVGRSIGIDNTTRWYSWYKVISVAFNKKAQIVQFMVDHDKDIGCAHLLSGADWDILSKTHTFLQPFTEATLITEGDKASLCSTLRMMDGLLSHFEKAKASLMLHSIDMGWFVLNKYYTMFDEAPVYVAALLLDPRCRKAYLDKNWKSAWINPAIVGARQIWEGEYNTNID
;
A
#
# COMPACT_ATOMS: atom_id res chain seq x y z
N GLY A 1 6.45 10.17 9.76
CA GLY A 1 6.57 9.45 8.48
C GLY A 1 7.43 8.21 8.64
N TRP A 2 7.89 7.59 7.54
CA TRP A 2 8.83 6.46 7.57
C TRP A 2 10.18 6.80 8.21
N GLU A 3 10.50 8.09 8.34
CA GLU A 3 11.60 8.65 9.13
C GLU A 3 11.62 8.21 10.60
N GLY A 4 10.52 7.65 11.12
CA GLY A 4 10.48 7.04 12.45
C GLY A 4 10.94 5.57 12.49
N ILE A 5 11.19 4.95 11.33
CA ILE A 5 11.51 3.52 11.21
C ILE A 5 12.97 3.37 10.77
N ASN A 6 13.85 3.10 11.73
CA ASN A 6 15.30 2.99 11.52
C ASN A 6 15.67 2.05 10.36
N ALA A 7 15.00 0.89 10.26
CA ALA A 7 15.26 -0.07 9.20
C ALA A 7 15.02 0.50 7.79
N LEU A 8 13.99 1.34 7.61
CA LEU A 8 13.71 2.01 6.35
C LEU A 8 14.74 3.11 6.08
N GLN A 9 15.14 3.88 7.11
CA GLN A 9 16.18 4.90 6.98
C GLN A 9 17.52 4.32 6.54
N LYS A 10 17.93 3.18 7.09
CA LYS A 10 19.16 2.48 6.69
C LYS A 10 19.09 2.01 5.25
N LEU A 11 17.95 1.46 4.82
CA LEU A 11 17.75 1.02 3.44
C LEU A 11 17.77 2.20 2.45
N HIS A 12 17.15 3.32 2.82
CA HIS A 12 17.21 4.56 2.05
C HIS A 12 18.64 5.10 1.96
N HIS A 13 19.36 5.13 3.07
CA HIS A 13 20.75 5.58 3.12
C HIS A 13 21.65 4.75 2.19
N LEU A 14 21.47 3.42 2.18
CA LEU A 14 22.15 2.55 1.23
C LEU A 14 21.83 2.94 -0.22
N ALA A 15 20.55 3.13 -0.56
CA ALA A 15 20.14 3.53 -1.91
C ALA A 15 20.75 4.89 -2.35
N VAL A 16 20.77 5.87 -1.45
CA VAL A 16 21.38 7.19 -1.68
C VAL A 16 22.89 7.07 -1.84
N TRP A 17 23.56 6.30 -0.98
CA TRP A 17 25.01 6.10 -1.04
C TRP A 17 25.45 5.41 -2.35
N ILE A 18 24.67 4.45 -2.85
CA ILE A 18 24.92 3.82 -4.15
C ILE A 18 24.80 4.85 -5.29
N GLY A 19 23.79 5.72 -5.21
CA GLY A 19 23.52 6.74 -6.23
C GLY A 19 24.42 7.98 -6.17
N SER A 20 25.17 8.19 -5.09
CA SER A 20 25.99 9.39 -4.90
C SER A 20 27.28 9.41 -5.73
N SER A 21 27.73 8.25 -6.21
CA SER A 21 28.96 8.11 -6.99
C SER A 21 28.81 7.06 -8.09
N PRO A 22 29.30 7.33 -9.32
CA PRO A 22 29.38 6.33 -10.38
C PRO A 22 30.13 5.07 -9.96
N ILE A 23 31.18 5.22 -9.15
CA ILE A 23 32.00 4.11 -8.65
C ILE A 23 31.15 3.19 -7.74
N HIS A 24 30.38 3.76 -6.82
CA HIS A 24 29.50 2.98 -5.95
C HIS A 24 28.41 2.25 -6.75
N SER A 25 27.84 2.93 -7.74
CA SER A 25 26.84 2.36 -8.64
C SER A 25 27.40 1.20 -9.48
N ASP A 26 28.65 1.32 -9.95
CA ASP A 26 29.34 0.28 -10.71
C ASP A 26 29.67 -0.93 -9.83
N ASN A 27 30.27 -0.71 -8.66
CA ASN A 27 30.56 -1.76 -7.68
C ASN A 27 29.27 -2.49 -7.25
N TRP A 28 28.19 -1.74 -7.01
CA TRP A 28 26.89 -2.32 -6.68
C TRP A 28 26.35 -3.20 -7.81
N ARG A 29 26.44 -2.72 -9.07
CA ARG A 29 25.95 -3.46 -10.22
C ARG A 29 26.73 -4.76 -10.41
N GLU A 30 28.03 -4.74 -10.18
CA GLU A 30 28.89 -5.93 -10.23
C GLU A 30 28.53 -6.94 -9.12
N ALA A 31 28.37 -6.47 -7.87
CA ALA A 31 28.11 -7.35 -6.73
C ALA A 31 26.66 -7.88 -6.67
N VAL A 32 25.67 -7.03 -6.94
CA VAL A 32 24.25 -7.33 -6.71
C VAL A 32 23.49 -7.66 -8.00
N GLY A 33 23.93 -7.11 -9.14
CA GLY A 33 23.36 -7.37 -10.46
C GLY A 33 21.94 -6.84 -10.67
N ARG A 34 21.42 -5.99 -9.75
CA ARG A 34 20.10 -5.37 -9.86
C ARG A 34 20.10 -4.02 -9.16
N SER A 35 19.54 -2.99 -9.80
CA SER A 35 19.34 -1.69 -9.13
C SER A 35 18.35 -1.84 -7.98
N ILE A 36 18.69 -1.26 -6.83
CA ILE A 36 17.81 -1.21 -5.65
C ILE A 36 16.63 -0.25 -5.86
N GLY A 37 16.79 0.74 -6.74
CA GLY A 37 15.85 1.85 -6.93
C GLY A 37 15.98 2.93 -5.86
N ILE A 38 15.40 4.10 -6.09
CA ILE A 38 15.27 5.16 -5.07
C ILE A 38 13.81 5.15 -4.61
N ASP A 39 13.60 4.96 -3.31
CA ASP A 39 12.26 5.10 -2.74
C ASP A 39 11.78 6.56 -2.85
N ASN A 40 10.48 6.74 -2.98
CA ASN A 40 9.89 8.06 -2.92
C ASN A 40 9.24 8.23 -1.56
N THR A 41 9.60 9.31 -0.87
CA THR A 41 9.15 9.69 0.47
C THR A 41 7.64 9.60 0.67
N THR A 42 6.84 9.81 -0.40
CA THR A 42 5.37 9.84 -0.36
C THR A 42 4.68 8.65 -1.02
N ARG A 43 5.39 7.75 -1.71
CA ARG A 43 4.76 6.64 -2.48
C ARG A 43 5.09 5.28 -1.89
N TRP A 44 4.13 4.71 -1.16
CA TRP A 44 4.19 3.37 -0.56
C TRP A 44 4.55 2.26 -1.55
N TYR A 45 4.11 2.38 -2.80
CA TYR A 45 4.47 1.44 -3.87
C TYR A 45 5.98 1.42 -4.18
N SER A 46 6.66 2.57 -4.07
CA SER A 46 8.11 2.64 -4.27
C SER A 46 8.84 1.89 -3.16
N TRP A 47 8.43 2.11 -1.90
CA TRP A 47 8.95 1.38 -0.75
C TRP A 47 8.75 -0.14 -0.87
N TYR A 48 7.55 -0.58 -1.25
CA TYR A 48 7.29 -2.00 -1.48
C TYR A 48 8.25 -2.60 -2.51
N LYS A 49 8.49 -1.90 -3.63
CA LYS A 49 9.45 -2.35 -4.67
C LYS A 49 10.88 -2.41 -4.16
N VAL A 50 11.35 -1.37 -3.49
CA VAL A 50 12.72 -1.29 -2.93
C VAL A 50 12.95 -2.43 -1.95
N ILE A 51 12.00 -2.66 -1.02
CA ILE A 51 12.09 -3.75 -0.05
C ILE A 51 12.01 -5.12 -0.75
N SER A 52 11.18 -5.27 -1.78
CA SER A 52 11.11 -6.51 -2.57
C SER A 52 12.45 -6.83 -3.24
N VAL A 53 13.13 -5.84 -3.81
CA VAL A 53 14.47 -6.02 -4.38
C VAL A 53 15.48 -6.37 -3.28
N ALA A 54 15.40 -5.69 -2.13
CA ALA A 54 16.28 -5.95 -1.00
C ALA A 54 16.17 -7.40 -0.50
N PHE A 55 14.97 -7.96 -0.42
CA PHE A 55 14.78 -9.37 -0.06
C PHE A 55 15.30 -10.33 -1.13
N ASN A 56 15.03 -10.06 -2.41
CA ASN A 56 15.52 -10.88 -3.52
C ASN A 56 17.05 -10.95 -3.60
N LYS A 57 17.73 -9.93 -3.06
CA LYS A 57 19.18 -9.79 -3.08
C LYS A 57 19.81 -9.78 -1.68
N LYS A 58 19.10 -10.28 -0.66
CA LYS A 58 19.50 -10.15 0.75
C LYS A 58 20.93 -10.60 1.01
N ALA A 59 21.33 -11.76 0.48
CA ALA A 59 22.68 -12.29 0.67
C ALA A 59 23.74 -11.37 0.05
N GLN A 60 23.52 -10.92 -1.18
CA GLN A 60 24.44 -10.01 -1.88
C GLN A 60 24.52 -8.65 -1.19
N ILE A 61 23.41 -8.12 -0.71
CA ILE A 61 23.36 -6.85 0.00
C ILE A 61 24.09 -6.94 1.34
N VAL A 62 23.87 -8.00 2.10
CA VAL A 62 24.58 -8.20 3.38
C VAL A 62 26.09 -8.32 3.13
N GLN A 63 26.51 -9.09 2.13
CA GLN A 63 27.92 -9.18 1.78
C GLN A 63 28.50 -7.83 1.35
N PHE A 64 27.81 -7.12 0.46
CA PHE A 64 28.22 -5.81 -0.02
C PHE A 64 28.37 -4.78 1.11
N MET A 65 27.44 -4.79 2.06
CA MET A 65 27.48 -3.94 3.25
C MET A 65 28.65 -4.26 4.19
N VAL A 66 29.05 -5.54 4.28
CA VAL A 66 30.25 -5.96 5.03
C VAL A 66 31.51 -5.49 4.32
N ASP A 67 31.57 -5.63 2.99
CA ASP A 67 32.75 -5.26 2.20
C ASP A 67 33.01 -3.74 2.19
N HIS A 68 31.97 -2.93 2.42
CA HIS A 68 32.01 -1.45 2.39
C HIS A 68 31.63 -0.83 3.74
N ASP A 69 31.78 -1.57 4.84
CA ASP A 69 31.34 -1.16 6.19
C ASP A 69 31.93 0.17 6.65
N LYS A 70 33.20 0.43 6.33
CA LYS A 70 33.93 1.67 6.64
C LYS A 70 33.36 2.87 5.89
N ASP A 71 32.95 2.69 4.64
CA ASP A 71 32.48 3.77 3.77
C ASP A 71 30.99 4.08 4.00
N ILE A 72 30.19 3.05 4.28
CA ILE A 72 28.77 3.17 4.59
C ILE A 72 28.56 3.63 6.04
N GLY A 73 29.47 3.24 6.93
CA GLY A 73 29.40 3.49 8.37
C GLY A 73 28.57 2.44 9.12
N CYS A 74 29.12 1.91 10.22
CA CYS A 74 28.52 0.82 11.00
C CYS A 74 27.08 1.11 11.48
N ALA A 75 26.75 2.37 11.73
CA ALA A 75 25.41 2.78 12.15
C ALA A 75 24.33 2.56 11.06
N HIS A 76 24.72 2.52 9.79
CA HIS A 76 23.84 2.38 8.65
C HIS A 76 23.71 0.93 8.14
N LEU A 77 24.42 -0.01 8.75
CA LEU A 77 24.33 -1.44 8.41
C LEU A 77 22.99 -2.04 8.85
N LEU A 78 22.39 -2.83 7.97
CA LEU A 78 21.14 -3.54 8.24
C LEU A 78 21.41 -4.76 9.13
N SER A 79 20.94 -4.71 10.37
CA SER A 79 20.99 -5.81 11.32
C SER A 79 19.89 -6.85 11.05
N GLY A 80 19.96 -8.02 11.71
CA GLY A 80 18.89 -9.01 11.65
C GLY A 80 17.52 -8.44 12.05
N ALA A 81 17.47 -7.62 13.10
CA ALA A 81 16.24 -6.97 13.53
C ALA A 81 15.70 -5.96 12.49
N ASP A 82 16.58 -5.28 11.75
CA ASP A 82 16.17 -4.40 10.66
C ASP A 82 15.49 -5.20 9.54
N TRP A 83 16.03 -6.36 9.17
CA TRP A 83 15.42 -7.25 8.18
C TRP A 83 14.05 -7.76 8.62
N ASP A 84 13.83 -8.01 9.91
CA ASP A 84 12.51 -8.40 10.44
C ASP A 84 11.49 -7.25 10.32
N ILE A 85 11.91 -6.01 10.60
CA ILE A 85 11.07 -4.82 10.42
C ILE A 85 10.75 -4.60 8.94
N LEU A 86 11.74 -4.74 8.05
CA LEU A 86 11.53 -4.65 6.59
C LEU A 86 10.55 -5.72 6.11
N SER A 87 10.60 -6.93 6.66
CA SER A 87 9.70 -8.04 6.32
C SER A 87 8.25 -7.75 6.71
N LYS A 88 8.05 -7.28 7.94
CA LYS A 88 6.73 -6.86 8.44
C LYS A 88 6.19 -5.69 7.60
N THR A 89 7.04 -4.72 7.27
CA THR A 89 6.67 -3.57 6.44
C THR A 89 6.28 -4.00 5.03
N HIS A 90 7.07 -4.89 4.40
CA HIS A 90 6.78 -5.45 3.08
C HIS A 90 5.43 -6.17 3.06
N THR A 91 5.19 -7.03 4.04
CA THR A 91 3.92 -7.76 4.20
C THR A 91 2.75 -6.81 4.37
N PHE A 92 2.92 -5.75 5.17
CA PHE A 92 1.89 -4.75 5.37
C PHE A 92 1.59 -3.93 4.11
N LEU A 93 2.62 -3.60 3.31
CA LEU A 93 2.48 -2.79 2.09
C LEU A 93 1.96 -3.60 0.88
N GLN A 94 2.00 -4.93 0.92
CA GLN A 94 1.60 -5.79 -0.19
C GLN A 94 0.16 -5.51 -0.68
N PRO A 95 -0.88 -5.46 0.19
CA PRO A 95 -2.25 -5.23 -0.27
C PRO A 95 -2.45 -3.88 -0.96
N PHE A 96 -1.67 -2.85 -0.59
CA PHE A 96 -1.72 -1.55 -1.28
C PHE A 96 -1.17 -1.65 -2.69
N THR A 97 -0.08 -2.40 -2.87
CA THR A 97 0.51 -2.61 -4.19
C THR A 97 -0.45 -3.38 -5.10
N GLU A 98 -1.07 -4.44 -4.58
CA GLU A 98 -2.08 -5.20 -5.31
C GLU A 98 -3.31 -4.33 -5.65
N ALA A 99 -3.80 -3.54 -4.68
CA ALA A 99 -4.90 -2.61 -4.90
C ALA A 99 -4.58 -1.61 -6.02
N THR A 100 -3.43 -0.95 -5.95
CA THR A 100 -2.97 0.01 -6.96
C THR A 100 -2.92 -0.63 -8.35
N LEU A 101 -2.31 -1.81 -8.50
CA LEU A 101 -2.22 -2.50 -9.78
C LEU A 101 -3.59 -2.86 -10.37
N ILE A 102 -4.55 -3.26 -9.51
CA ILE A 102 -5.91 -3.60 -9.93
C ILE A 102 -6.67 -2.34 -10.38
N THR A 103 -6.53 -1.25 -9.63
CA THR A 103 -7.30 -0.01 -9.88
C THR A 103 -6.69 0.89 -10.96
N GLU A 104 -5.42 0.71 -11.30
CA GLU A 104 -4.76 1.43 -12.41
C GLU A 104 -4.94 0.73 -13.77
N GLY A 105 -5.53 -0.47 -13.80
CA GLY A 105 -5.77 -1.23 -15.03
C GLY A 105 -6.94 -0.69 -15.87
N ASP A 106 -6.93 -1.02 -17.16
CA ASP A 106 -7.99 -0.68 -18.13
C ASP A 106 -9.37 -1.27 -17.78
N LYS A 107 -9.40 -2.30 -16.94
CA LYS A 107 -10.62 -2.97 -16.44
C LYS A 107 -11.04 -2.51 -15.04
N ALA A 108 -10.41 -1.47 -14.50
CA ALA A 108 -10.81 -0.91 -13.22
C ALA A 108 -12.23 -0.33 -13.30
N SER A 109 -13.06 -0.68 -12.33
CA SER A 109 -14.42 -0.16 -12.19
C SER A 109 -14.63 0.45 -10.81
N LEU A 110 -15.67 1.29 -10.68
CA LEU A 110 -16.07 1.87 -9.38
C LEU A 110 -16.34 0.76 -8.35
N CYS A 111 -16.94 -0.35 -8.78
CA CYS A 111 -17.14 -1.53 -7.93
C CYS A 111 -15.81 -2.13 -7.46
N SER A 112 -14.81 -2.30 -8.33
CA SER A 112 -13.50 -2.79 -7.87
C SER A 112 -12.81 -1.82 -6.92
N THR A 113 -12.92 -0.50 -7.16
CA THR A 113 -12.33 0.51 -6.29
C THR A 113 -12.92 0.46 -4.88
N LEU A 114 -14.26 0.41 -4.75
CA LEU A 114 -14.91 0.31 -3.44
C LEU A 114 -14.53 -0.98 -2.72
N ARG A 115 -14.51 -2.12 -3.42
CA ARG A 115 -14.07 -3.40 -2.83
C ARG A 115 -12.61 -3.39 -2.38
N MET A 116 -11.73 -2.72 -3.11
CA MET A 116 -10.34 -2.58 -2.69
C MET A 116 -10.23 -1.73 -1.42
N MET A 117 -11.00 -0.65 -1.33
CA MET A 117 -11.04 0.20 -0.14
C MET A 117 -11.55 -0.56 1.10
N ASP A 118 -12.60 -1.38 0.96
CA ASP A 118 -13.07 -2.28 2.02
C ASP A 118 -11.96 -3.25 2.47
N GLY A 119 -11.25 -3.84 1.51
CA GLY A 119 -10.15 -4.76 1.77
C GLY A 119 -9.00 -4.09 2.53
N LEU A 120 -8.64 -2.87 2.13
CA LEU A 120 -7.61 -2.06 2.79
C LEU A 120 -8.02 -1.68 4.23
N LEU A 121 -9.28 -1.30 4.47
CA LEU A 121 -9.78 -1.05 5.81
C LEU A 121 -9.67 -2.31 6.68
N SER A 122 -10.14 -3.45 6.19
CA SER A 122 -10.03 -4.72 6.92
C SER A 122 -8.57 -5.07 7.23
N HIS A 123 -7.65 -4.80 6.30
CA HIS A 123 -6.21 -5.01 6.49
C HIS A 123 -5.65 -4.15 7.62
N PHE A 124 -5.99 -2.86 7.67
CA PHE A 124 -5.59 -1.99 8.79
C PHE A 124 -6.19 -2.44 10.12
N GLU A 125 -7.47 -2.84 10.17
CA GLU A 125 -8.11 -3.30 11.39
C GLU A 125 -7.39 -4.52 11.99
N LYS A 126 -6.98 -5.46 11.13
CA LYS A 126 -6.18 -6.64 11.54
C LYS A 126 -4.79 -6.25 12.03
N ALA A 127 -4.21 -5.18 11.48
CA ALA A 127 -2.86 -4.74 11.80
C ALA A 127 -2.78 -3.88 13.08
N LYS A 128 -3.91 -3.47 13.68
CA LYS A 128 -3.97 -2.67 14.93
C LYS A 128 -3.26 -3.32 16.14
N ALA A 129 -3.00 -4.62 16.13
CA ALA A 129 -2.25 -5.28 17.20
C ALA A 129 -0.72 -5.29 16.99
N SER A 130 -0.21 -4.66 15.93
CA SER A 130 1.21 -4.76 15.59
C SER A 130 2.09 -3.72 16.29
N LEU A 131 3.40 -4.01 16.36
CA LEU A 131 4.45 -3.11 16.86
C LEU A 131 4.58 -1.79 16.06
N MET A 132 3.95 -1.69 14.89
CA MET A 132 3.96 -0.50 14.03
C MET A 132 2.74 0.40 14.27
N LEU A 133 2.13 0.32 15.47
CA LEU A 133 0.83 0.92 15.80
C LEU A 133 0.69 2.38 15.36
N HIS A 134 1.65 3.23 15.69
CA HIS A 134 1.59 4.65 15.33
C HIS A 134 1.57 4.88 13.80
N SER A 135 2.32 4.09 13.03
CA SER A 135 2.32 4.20 11.56
C SER A 135 1.00 3.71 10.97
N ILE A 136 0.41 2.69 11.59
CA ILE A 136 -0.87 2.12 11.19
C ILE A 136 -2.01 3.07 11.51
N ASP A 137 -2.00 3.73 12.67
CA ASP A 137 -3.01 4.72 13.04
C ASP A 137 -2.99 5.93 12.09
N MET A 138 -1.80 6.41 11.74
CA MET A 138 -1.66 7.48 10.75
C MET A 138 -2.14 7.05 9.36
N GLY A 139 -1.79 5.84 8.92
CA GLY A 139 -2.27 5.29 7.65
C GLY A 139 -3.79 5.09 7.64
N TRP A 140 -4.35 4.60 8.75
CA TRP A 140 -5.79 4.45 8.94
C TRP A 140 -6.51 5.79 8.87
N PHE A 141 -5.99 6.82 9.52
CA PHE A 141 -6.59 8.16 9.49
C PHE A 141 -6.71 8.68 8.04
N VAL A 142 -5.64 8.52 7.24
CA VAL A 142 -5.65 8.91 5.82
C VAL A 142 -6.62 8.05 5.01
N LEU A 143 -6.59 6.72 5.18
CA LEU A 143 -7.50 5.84 4.45
C LEU A 143 -8.96 6.14 4.79
N ASN A 144 -9.27 6.30 6.07
CA ASN A 144 -10.62 6.60 6.56
C ASN A 144 -11.13 7.92 6.00
N LYS A 145 -10.28 8.96 5.88
CA LYS A 145 -10.66 10.23 5.24
C LYS A 145 -11.16 10.03 3.81
N TYR A 146 -10.45 9.24 3.01
CA TYR A 146 -10.89 8.96 1.63
C TYR A 146 -12.08 8.01 1.60
N TYR A 147 -12.14 7.08 2.55
CA TYR A 147 -13.27 6.16 2.65
C TYR A 147 -14.58 6.90 2.91
N THR A 148 -14.59 7.86 3.84
CA THR A 148 -15.77 8.69 4.14
C THR A 148 -16.24 9.55 2.97
N MET A 149 -15.37 9.86 2.00
CA MET A 149 -15.79 10.56 0.78
C MET A 149 -16.65 9.67 -0.13
N PHE A 150 -16.54 8.33 -0.04
CA PHE A 150 -17.44 7.45 -0.80
C PHE A 150 -18.87 7.49 -0.27
N ASP A 151 -19.07 7.82 1.02
CA ASP A 151 -20.41 8.00 1.58
C ASP A 151 -21.13 9.18 0.92
N GLU A 152 -20.38 10.19 0.45
CA GLU A 152 -20.89 11.35 -0.30
C GLU A 152 -21.15 11.03 -1.78
N ALA A 153 -20.71 9.87 -2.27
CA ALA A 153 -20.80 9.47 -3.68
C ALA A 153 -21.54 8.12 -3.84
N PRO A 154 -22.89 8.11 -3.79
CA PRO A 154 -23.66 6.86 -3.85
C PRO A 154 -23.48 6.07 -5.16
N VAL A 155 -22.88 6.65 -6.20
CA VAL A 155 -22.53 5.99 -7.46
C VAL A 155 -21.61 4.76 -7.25
N TYR A 156 -20.74 4.77 -6.25
CA TYR A 156 -19.88 3.62 -5.94
C TYR A 156 -20.69 2.44 -5.41
N VAL A 157 -21.67 2.71 -4.55
CA VAL A 157 -22.61 1.71 -4.03
C VAL A 157 -23.52 1.23 -5.16
N ALA A 158 -24.03 2.13 -6.01
CA ALA A 158 -24.83 1.76 -7.17
C ALA A 158 -24.07 0.81 -8.10
N ALA A 159 -22.81 1.12 -8.44
CA ALA A 159 -21.95 0.26 -9.26
C ALA A 159 -21.75 -1.13 -8.63
N LEU A 160 -21.60 -1.20 -7.31
CA LEU A 160 -21.49 -2.46 -6.58
C LEU A 160 -22.79 -3.27 -6.60
N LEU A 161 -23.94 -2.61 -6.44
CA LEU A 161 -25.25 -3.24 -6.51
C LEU A 161 -25.58 -3.77 -7.91
N LEU A 162 -25.13 -3.08 -8.96
CA LEU A 162 -25.32 -3.48 -10.36
C LEU A 162 -24.37 -4.61 -10.79
N ASP A 163 -23.24 -4.81 -10.12
CA ASP A 163 -22.33 -5.92 -10.41
C ASP A 163 -22.95 -7.27 -9.97
N PRO A 164 -23.23 -8.21 -10.91
CA PRO A 164 -23.84 -9.50 -10.58
C PRO A 164 -23.06 -10.35 -9.57
N ARG A 165 -21.75 -10.13 -9.45
CA ARG A 165 -20.87 -10.85 -8.52
C ARG A 165 -20.97 -10.34 -7.08
N CYS A 166 -21.49 -9.13 -6.89
CA CYS A 166 -21.52 -8.46 -5.60
C CYS A 166 -22.96 -8.33 -5.09
N ARG A 167 -23.74 -7.43 -5.70
CA ARG A 167 -25.12 -7.10 -5.30
C ARG A 167 -25.22 -6.80 -3.79
N LYS A 168 -26.42 -6.88 -3.22
CA LYS A 168 -26.65 -6.71 -1.77
C LYS A 168 -25.90 -7.74 -0.92
N ALA A 169 -25.70 -8.96 -1.43
CA ALA A 169 -25.03 -10.04 -0.70
C ALA A 169 -23.60 -9.67 -0.27
N TYR A 170 -22.89 -8.88 -1.09
CA TYR A 170 -21.58 -8.36 -0.72
C TYR A 170 -21.65 -7.40 0.48
N LEU A 171 -22.62 -6.48 0.50
CA LEU A 171 -22.79 -5.54 1.61
C LEU A 171 -23.12 -6.27 2.91
N ASP A 172 -24.05 -7.23 2.85
CA ASP A 172 -24.46 -8.04 4.00
C ASP A 172 -23.28 -8.82 4.62
N LYS A 173 -22.30 -9.21 3.81
CA LYS A 173 -21.12 -9.96 4.26
C LYS A 173 -20.01 -9.07 4.82
N ASN A 174 -19.75 -7.92 4.21
CA ASN A 174 -18.53 -7.15 4.46
C ASN A 174 -18.77 -5.87 5.26
N TRP A 175 -20.00 -5.36 5.30
CA TRP A 175 -20.32 -4.08 5.92
C TRP A 175 -21.08 -4.26 7.24
N LYS A 176 -20.97 -3.26 8.12
CA LYS A 176 -21.78 -3.20 9.34
C LYS A 176 -23.24 -2.96 8.96
N SER A 177 -24.17 -3.63 9.64
CA SER A 177 -25.61 -3.52 9.33
C SER A 177 -26.14 -2.08 9.32
N ALA A 178 -25.58 -1.20 10.16
CA ALA A 178 -25.93 0.20 10.22
C ALA A 178 -25.60 1.00 8.94
N TRP A 179 -24.65 0.53 8.13
CA TRP A 179 -24.18 1.22 6.92
C TRP A 179 -24.95 0.81 5.66
N ILE A 180 -25.56 -0.39 5.67
CA ILE A 180 -26.14 -1.00 4.47
C ILE A 180 -27.37 -0.23 3.97
N ASN A 181 -28.33 0.03 4.86
CA ASN A 181 -29.58 0.68 4.46
C ASN A 181 -29.38 2.12 3.94
N PRO A 182 -28.62 3.00 4.64
CA PRO A 182 -28.33 4.33 4.12
C PRO A 182 -27.67 4.31 2.72
N ALA A 183 -26.72 3.40 2.51
CA ALA A 183 -26.02 3.27 1.24
C ALA A 183 -26.96 2.85 0.08
N ILE A 184 -27.86 1.88 0.32
CA ILE A 184 -28.85 1.45 -0.67
C ILE A 184 -29.85 2.57 -0.99
N VAL A 185 -30.28 3.33 0.03
CA VAL A 185 -31.17 4.48 -0.16
C VAL A 185 -30.49 5.56 -1.02
N GLY A 186 -29.23 5.90 -0.74
CA GLY A 186 -28.47 6.84 -1.55
C GLY A 186 -28.34 6.41 -3.01
N ALA A 187 -28.05 5.12 -3.25
CA ALA A 187 -27.99 4.58 -4.62
C ALA A 187 -29.35 4.65 -5.33
N ARG A 188 -30.45 4.41 -4.62
CA ARG A 188 -31.81 4.53 -5.15
C ARG A 188 -32.16 5.97 -5.51
N GLN A 189 -31.80 6.94 -4.67
CA GLN A 189 -32.06 8.37 -4.93
C GLN A 189 -31.40 8.86 -6.22
N ILE A 190 -30.16 8.43 -6.51
CA ILE A 190 -29.51 8.72 -7.80
C ILE A 190 -30.32 8.13 -8.96
N TRP A 191 -30.74 6.87 -8.86
CA TRP A 191 -31.55 6.24 -9.89
C TRP A 191 -32.86 6.98 -10.12
N GLU A 192 -33.58 7.34 -9.04
CA GLU A 192 -34.84 8.08 -9.11
C GLU A 192 -34.67 9.49 -9.70
N GLY A 193 -33.59 10.20 -9.37
CA GLY A 193 -33.36 11.58 -9.80
C GLY A 193 -32.81 11.72 -11.22
N GLU A 194 -31.96 10.80 -11.66
CA GLU A 194 -31.20 10.95 -12.92
C GLU A 194 -31.62 9.97 -14.03
N TYR A 195 -32.16 8.80 -13.69
CA TYR A 195 -32.36 7.70 -14.64
C TYR A 195 -33.80 7.21 -14.72
N ASN A 196 -34.61 7.44 -13.68
CA ASN A 196 -36.03 7.13 -13.67
C ASN A 196 -36.85 8.23 -14.35
N THR A 197 -36.42 8.64 -15.55
CA THR A 197 -37.28 9.41 -16.44
C THR A 197 -38.31 8.43 -16.99
N ASN A 198 -39.60 8.72 -16.77
CA ASN A 198 -40.69 7.92 -17.31
C ASN A 198 -40.47 7.73 -18.81
N ILE A 199 -40.13 6.50 -19.19
CA ILE A 199 -40.37 6.03 -20.56
C ILE A 199 -41.87 5.72 -20.56
N ASP A 200 -42.67 6.75 -20.83
CA ASP A 200 -44.05 6.58 -21.33
C ASP A 200 -44.01 5.95 -22.72
#